data_AF-A0A2V5TZZ5-F1
#
_entry.id   AF-A0A2V5TZZ5-F1
#
_cell.length_a   1.000
_cell.length_b   1.000
_cell.length_c   1.000
_cell.angle_alpha   90.00
_cell.angle_beta   90.00
_cell.angle_gamma   90.00
#
_symmetry.space_group_name_H-M   'P 1'
#
loop_
_entity.id
_entity.type
_entity.pdbx_description
1 polymer ?
#
loop_
_entity_poly.entity_id
_entity_poly.type
_entity_poly.pdbx_seq_one_letter_code
_entity_poly.pdbx_strand_id
1 'polypeptide(L)'
;AVSVRSAAIAALCGFDLESAAEFASRSLARLNNGAAFDEIFSSFLHRQGGAAALAVALARRPLPKLAAEAGLRLMNAGGRRNDQLARFLADAAGFKSEVKTVTSAEIAAFAVEVRAHGDARRGAEIFRRADLGCTACHTVNGQGGNVGPDLSALGTAQPVDFIIGAILDPQKEVKEGYMSVSVVTKDGEEFQGYQVRETRGELVLRDVLQNKEVRLRRETIKERKQHGSVMPSGLADTLTRAEFRDLVRFLSELGKPR
;
A
#
# COMPACT_ATOMS: atom_id res chain seq x y z
N ALA A 1 12.76 12.95 23.80
CA ALA A 1 13.17 11.54 24.03
C ALA A 1 12.66 10.60 22.94
N VAL A 2 11.37 10.62 22.58
CA VAL A 2 10.79 9.79 21.52
C VAL A 2 11.42 10.09 20.15
N SER A 3 11.57 11.37 19.79
CA SER A 3 12.22 11.81 18.53
C SER A 3 13.70 11.42 18.40
N VAL A 4 14.42 11.31 19.51
CA VAL A 4 15.84 10.90 19.50
C VAL A 4 15.98 9.41 19.21
N ARG A 5 15.03 8.58 19.70
CA ARG A 5 15.05 7.14 19.45
C ARG A 5 14.68 6.80 18.01
N SER A 6 13.65 7.44 17.46
CA SER A 6 13.27 7.23 16.06
C SER A 6 14.38 7.70 15.11
N ALA A 7 15.00 8.86 15.36
CA ALA A 7 16.14 9.33 14.59
C ALA A 7 17.36 8.38 14.68
N ALA A 8 17.65 7.84 15.87
CA ALA A 8 18.74 6.87 16.05
C ALA A 8 18.47 5.55 15.29
N ILE A 9 17.23 5.06 15.31
CA ILE A 9 16.82 3.89 14.51
C ILE A 9 16.99 4.18 13.02
N ALA A 10 16.54 5.36 12.57
CA ALA A 10 16.64 5.74 11.16
C ALA A 10 18.10 5.85 10.69
N ALA A 11 18.98 6.39 11.52
CA ALA A 11 20.42 6.40 11.24
C ALA A 11 20.99 4.97 11.17
N LEU A 12 20.61 4.11 12.12
CA LEU A 12 21.11 2.73 12.20
C LEU A 12 20.66 1.88 11.01
N CYS A 13 19.47 2.13 10.44
CA CYS A 13 19.01 1.48 9.21
C CYS A 13 19.99 1.63 8.03
N GLY A 14 20.85 2.66 8.04
CA GLY A 14 21.87 2.87 7.01
C GLY A 14 23.15 2.05 7.19
N PHE A 15 23.34 1.42 8.34
CA PHE A 15 24.59 0.70 8.69
C PHE A 15 24.33 -0.76 9.06
N ASP A 16 23.29 -1.03 9.86
CA ASP A 16 22.95 -2.36 10.36
C ASP A 16 21.43 -2.50 10.49
N LEU A 17 20.82 -3.11 9.46
CA LEU A 17 19.37 -3.32 9.40
C LEU A 17 18.87 -4.30 10.48
N GLU A 18 19.66 -5.29 10.88
CA GLU A 18 19.24 -6.28 11.87
C GLU A 18 19.17 -5.65 13.26
N SER A 19 20.24 -4.96 13.67
CA SER A 19 20.25 -4.22 14.92
C SER A 19 19.18 -3.13 14.94
N ALA A 20 19.04 -2.38 13.83
CA ALA A 20 17.97 -1.39 13.71
C ALA A 20 16.60 -2.01 13.91
N ALA A 21 16.30 -3.14 13.25
CA ALA A 21 15.01 -3.82 13.34
C ALA A 21 14.72 -4.31 14.76
N GLU A 22 15.74 -4.82 15.47
CA GLU A 22 15.61 -5.19 16.88
C GLU A 22 15.30 -3.99 17.78
N PHE A 23 15.97 -2.85 17.60
CA PHE A 23 15.65 -1.63 18.35
C PHE A 23 14.28 -1.05 17.99
N ALA A 24 13.90 -1.10 16.72
CA ALA A 24 12.61 -0.68 16.22
C ALA A 24 11.48 -1.50 16.83
N SER A 25 11.57 -2.84 16.79
CA SER A 25 10.54 -3.73 17.37
C SER A 25 10.31 -3.46 18.86
N ARG A 26 11.38 -3.24 19.65
CA ARG A 26 11.28 -2.84 21.07
C ARG A 26 10.61 -1.49 21.26
N SER A 27 10.91 -0.54 20.37
CA SER A 27 10.38 0.82 20.45
C SER A 27 8.91 0.87 20.07
N LEU A 28 8.53 0.24 18.95
CA LEU A 28 7.15 0.13 18.49
C LEU A 28 6.24 -0.55 19.52
N ALA A 29 6.76 -1.52 20.29
CA ALA A 29 6.00 -2.17 21.37
C ALA A 29 5.71 -1.29 22.60
N ARG A 30 6.41 -0.16 22.74
CA ARG A 30 6.34 0.72 23.94
C ARG A 30 5.83 2.12 23.65
N LEU A 31 5.97 2.57 22.41
CA LEU A 31 5.53 3.88 21.97
C LEU A 31 4.01 3.87 21.74
N ASN A 32 3.37 5.02 21.98
CA ASN A 32 1.96 5.28 21.67
C ASN A 32 1.85 6.60 20.89
N ASN A 33 2.77 6.85 19.96
CA ASN A 33 2.86 8.10 19.21
C ASN A 33 2.92 7.81 17.71
N GLY A 34 1.89 8.24 16.97
CA GLY A 34 1.75 8.04 15.54
C GLY A 34 2.91 8.57 14.71
N ALA A 35 3.41 9.78 15.01
CA ALA A 35 4.53 10.37 14.26
C ALA A 35 5.82 9.55 14.42
N ALA A 36 6.03 8.98 15.60
CA ALA A 36 7.20 8.14 15.85
C ALA A 36 7.08 6.77 15.16
N PHE A 37 5.87 6.21 15.06
CA PHE A 37 5.63 5.02 14.24
C PHE A 37 5.97 5.32 12.78
N ASP A 38 5.49 6.44 12.27
CA ASP A 38 5.65 6.79 10.86
C ASP A 38 7.13 6.95 10.47
N GLU A 39 7.90 7.63 11.32
CA GLU A 39 9.34 7.81 11.14
C GLU A 39 10.08 6.47 11.15
N ILE A 40 9.76 5.60 12.11
CA ILE A 40 10.39 4.27 12.23
C ILE A 40 10.05 3.41 11.02
N PHE A 41 8.77 3.24 10.65
CA PHE A 41 8.42 2.40 9.50
C PHE A 41 9.04 2.94 8.21
N SER A 42 9.00 4.26 7.99
CA SER A 42 9.56 4.88 6.79
C SER A 42 11.06 4.64 6.66
N SER A 43 11.83 4.59 7.76
CA SER A 43 13.27 4.35 7.68
C SER A 43 13.63 2.95 7.17
N PHE A 44 12.82 1.94 7.48
CA PHE A 44 12.99 0.58 6.94
C PHE A 44 12.46 0.44 5.51
N LEU A 45 11.33 1.09 5.19
CA LEU A 45 10.69 0.99 3.87
C LEU A 45 11.48 1.69 2.74
N HIS A 46 12.49 2.50 3.08
CA HIS A 46 13.42 3.14 2.13
C HIS A 46 14.75 2.42 1.97
N ARG A 47 14.92 1.22 2.57
CA ARG A 47 16.19 0.50 2.57
C ARG A 47 16.03 -0.88 1.97
N GLN A 48 16.99 -1.27 1.13
CA GLN A 48 17.04 -2.62 0.56
C GLN A 48 17.01 -3.65 1.70
N GLY A 49 15.99 -4.50 1.72
CA GLY A 49 15.83 -5.55 2.74
C GLY A 49 15.28 -5.06 4.09
N GLY A 50 15.01 -3.77 4.26
CA GLY A 50 14.55 -3.20 5.53
C GLY A 50 13.17 -3.72 5.95
N ALA A 51 12.22 -3.84 5.01
CA ALA A 51 10.90 -4.41 5.29
C ALA A 51 10.98 -5.87 5.78
N ALA A 52 11.87 -6.67 5.18
CA ALA A 52 12.08 -8.07 5.57
C ALA A 52 12.74 -8.17 6.96
N ALA A 53 13.77 -7.37 7.22
CA ALA A 53 14.41 -7.31 8.53
C ALA A 53 13.42 -6.91 9.63
N LEU A 54 12.58 -5.90 9.37
CA LEU A 54 11.55 -5.46 10.30
C LEU A 54 10.50 -6.55 10.55
N ALA A 55 10.05 -7.25 9.51
CA ALA A 55 9.10 -8.37 9.66
C ALA A 55 9.64 -9.48 10.57
N VAL A 56 10.92 -9.86 10.39
CA VAL A 56 11.59 -10.86 11.24
C VAL A 56 11.68 -10.41 12.70
N ALA A 57 12.06 -9.16 12.95
CA ALA A 57 12.19 -8.65 14.31
C ALA A 57 10.83 -8.48 15.02
N LEU A 58 9.80 -8.05 14.27
CA LEU A 58 8.45 -7.90 14.78
C LEU A 58 7.80 -9.23 15.13
N ALA A 59 8.07 -10.31 14.38
CA ALA A 59 7.55 -11.65 14.67
C ALA A 59 7.98 -12.20 16.05
N ARG A 60 9.02 -11.63 16.68
CA ARG A 60 9.55 -12.06 17.98
C ARG A 60 8.78 -11.51 19.18
N ARG A 61 7.82 -10.60 18.99
CA ARG A 61 7.11 -9.91 20.09
C ARG A 61 5.74 -9.37 19.67
N PRO A 62 4.79 -9.19 20.60
CA PRO A 62 3.51 -8.57 20.26
C PRO A 62 3.70 -7.10 19.86
N LEU A 63 3.00 -6.69 18.81
CA LEU A 63 2.92 -5.30 18.35
C LEU A 63 1.56 -4.71 18.77
N PRO A 64 1.52 -3.53 19.41
CA PRO A 64 0.27 -2.85 19.72
C PRO A 64 -0.55 -2.59 18.44
N LYS A 65 -1.88 -2.77 18.53
CA LYS A 65 -2.80 -2.58 17.41
C LYS A 65 -2.59 -1.24 16.68
N LEU A 66 -2.44 -0.15 17.43
CA LEU A 66 -2.21 1.18 16.86
C LEU A 66 -0.91 1.28 16.03
N ALA A 67 0.16 0.61 16.46
CA ALA A 67 1.41 0.57 15.72
C ALA A 67 1.30 -0.31 14.46
N ALA A 68 0.55 -1.41 14.55
CA ALA A 68 0.25 -2.29 13.42
C ALA A 68 -0.57 -1.56 12.35
N GLU A 69 -1.62 -0.85 12.76
CA GLU A 69 -2.45 0.00 11.88
C GLU A 69 -1.62 1.11 11.21
N ALA A 70 -0.73 1.76 11.96
CA ALA A 70 0.17 2.79 11.41
C ALA A 70 1.11 2.22 10.34
N GLY A 71 1.71 1.05 10.61
CA GLY A 71 2.56 0.36 9.64
C GLY A 71 1.80 -0.06 8.38
N LEU A 72 0.61 -0.65 8.54
CA LEU A 72 -0.22 -1.08 7.43
C LEU A 72 -0.66 0.10 6.57
N ARG A 73 -1.09 1.20 7.19
CA ARG A 73 -1.40 2.46 6.51
C ARG A 73 -0.23 2.95 5.67
N LEU A 74 0.99 2.96 6.20
CA LEU A 74 2.16 3.41 5.44
C LEU A 74 2.54 2.47 4.30
N MET A 75 2.44 1.15 4.50
CA MET A 75 2.69 0.20 3.42
C MET A 75 1.68 0.37 2.28
N ASN A 76 0.40 0.48 2.63
CA ASN A 76 -0.68 0.67 1.66
C ASN A 76 -0.56 2.02 0.94
N ALA A 77 -0.34 3.10 1.70
CA ALA A 77 -0.15 4.43 1.16
C ALA A 77 1.12 4.56 0.31
N GLY A 78 2.19 3.81 0.61
CA GLY A 78 3.46 3.86 -0.11
C GLY A 78 3.60 2.88 -1.27
N GLY A 79 2.57 2.08 -1.56
CA GLY A 79 2.59 1.04 -2.59
C GLY A 79 3.73 0.03 -2.39
N ARG A 80 4.22 -0.13 -1.15
CA ARG A 80 5.40 -0.94 -0.85
C ARG A 80 5.02 -2.40 -0.73
N ARG A 81 5.78 -3.28 -1.38
CA ARG A 81 5.51 -4.73 -1.37
C ARG A 81 6.40 -5.49 -0.42
N ASN A 82 5.80 -6.00 0.64
CA ASN A 82 6.39 -7.08 1.42
C ASN A 82 5.25 -7.91 2.04
N ASP A 83 4.93 -9.04 1.44
CA ASP A 83 3.79 -9.87 1.85
C ASP A 83 3.93 -10.36 3.29
N GLN A 84 5.15 -10.64 3.75
CA GLN A 84 5.40 -11.10 5.12
C GLN A 84 5.09 -9.99 6.13
N LEU A 85 5.60 -8.78 5.90
CA LEU A 85 5.35 -7.63 6.77
C LEU A 85 3.87 -7.22 6.72
N ALA A 86 3.27 -7.18 5.53
CA ALA A 86 1.86 -6.81 5.35
C ALA A 86 0.94 -7.78 6.10
N ARG A 87 1.15 -9.11 5.97
CA ARG A 87 0.39 -10.12 6.70
C ARG A 87 0.57 -9.98 8.20
N PHE A 88 1.81 -9.83 8.67
CA PHE A 88 2.08 -9.64 10.10
C PHE A 88 1.35 -8.40 10.66
N LEU A 89 1.41 -7.27 9.96
CA LEU A 89 0.76 -6.02 10.39
C LEU A 89 -0.76 -6.14 10.34
N ALA A 90 -1.32 -6.81 9.33
CA ALA A 90 -2.75 -7.09 9.26
C ALA A 90 -3.21 -7.95 10.46
N ASP A 91 -2.51 -9.06 10.74
CA ASP A 91 -2.82 -9.94 11.87
C ASP A 91 -2.70 -9.21 13.22
N ALA A 92 -1.63 -8.42 13.41
CA ALA A 92 -1.43 -7.63 14.62
C ALA A 92 -2.44 -6.47 14.77
N ALA A 93 -2.99 -5.96 13.66
CA ALA A 93 -4.09 -5.01 13.65
C ALA A 93 -5.46 -5.71 13.87
N GLY A 94 -5.51 -7.04 13.92
CA GLY A 94 -6.71 -7.83 14.14
C GLY A 94 -7.47 -8.19 12.86
N PHE A 95 -6.88 -8.00 11.69
CA PHE A 95 -7.43 -8.44 10.41
C PHE A 95 -6.89 -9.84 10.08
N LYS A 96 -7.76 -10.76 9.66
CA LYS A 96 -7.35 -12.09 9.21
C LYS A 96 -7.31 -12.10 7.69
N SER A 97 -6.11 -12.14 7.10
CA SER A 97 -5.93 -12.27 5.65
C SER A 97 -5.85 -13.73 5.24
N GLU A 98 -6.87 -14.22 4.53
CA GLU A 98 -6.78 -15.40 3.68
C GLU A 98 -6.82 -14.91 2.24
N VAL A 99 -5.71 -15.02 1.50
CA VAL A 99 -5.71 -14.81 0.05
C VAL A 99 -6.59 -15.91 -0.57
N LYS A 100 -7.88 -15.64 -0.72
CA LYS A 100 -8.81 -16.54 -1.40
C LYS A 100 -8.74 -16.26 -2.89
N THR A 101 -8.30 -17.25 -3.66
CA THR A 101 -8.51 -17.28 -5.10
C THR A 101 -10.01 -17.40 -5.37
N VAL A 102 -10.65 -16.29 -5.71
CA VAL A 102 -12.08 -16.22 -6.03
C VAL A 102 -12.29 -16.58 -7.51
N THR A 103 -13.21 -17.49 -7.77
CA THR A 103 -13.57 -17.91 -9.13
C THR A 103 -14.42 -16.85 -9.85
N SER A 104 -14.44 -16.86 -11.18
CA SER A 104 -15.28 -15.95 -11.96
C SER A 104 -16.78 -16.10 -11.63
N ALA A 105 -17.23 -17.30 -11.27
CA ALA A 105 -18.62 -17.56 -10.86
C ALA A 105 -18.96 -16.90 -9.52
N GLU A 106 -18.04 -16.95 -8.55
CA GLU A 106 -18.21 -16.27 -7.26
C GLU A 106 -18.18 -14.74 -7.42
N ILE A 107 -17.32 -14.20 -8.30
CA ILE A 107 -17.31 -12.78 -8.63
C ILE A 107 -18.66 -12.35 -9.22
N ALA A 108 -19.19 -13.10 -10.20
CA ALA A 108 -20.47 -12.80 -10.82
C ALA A 108 -21.63 -12.84 -9.81
N ALA A 109 -21.64 -13.84 -8.92
CA ALA A 109 -22.63 -13.94 -7.85
C ALA A 109 -22.54 -12.75 -6.88
N PHE A 110 -21.32 -12.35 -6.50
CA PHE A 110 -21.11 -11.19 -5.64
C PHE A 110 -21.51 -9.88 -6.33
N ALA A 111 -21.30 -9.75 -7.64
CA ALA A 111 -21.73 -8.58 -8.39
C ALA A 111 -23.26 -8.41 -8.39
N VAL A 112 -24.02 -9.52 -8.38
CA VAL A 112 -25.48 -9.48 -8.17
C VAL A 112 -25.80 -8.97 -6.77
N GLU A 113 -25.11 -9.45 -5.74
CA GLU A 113 -25.25 -8.99 -4.35
C GLU A 113 -24.96 -7.48 -4.22
N VAL A 114 -23.89 -6.99 -4.85
CA VAL A 114 -23.53 -5.55 -4.90
C VAL A 114 -24.65 -4.72 -5.51
N ARG A 115 -25.22 -5.19 -6.61
CA ARG A 115 -26.33 -4.46 -7.29
C ARG A 115 -27.59 -4.42 -6.44
N ALA A 116 -27.92 -5.50 -5.74
CA ALA A 116 -29.16 -5.63 -4.97
C ALA A 116 -29.09 -5.01 -3.57
N HIS A 117 -27.94 -5.07 -2.90
CA HIS A 117 -27.82 -4.79 -1.45
C HIS A 117 -26.69 -3.83 -1.08
N GLY A 118 -25.89 -3.38 -2.04
CA GLY A 118 -24.81 -2.43 -1.79
C GLY A 118 -25.31 -1.04 -1.41
N ASP A 119 -24.65 -0.39 -0.45
CA ASP A 119 -24.87 1.00 -0.06
C ASP A 119 -23.71 1.88 -0.54
N ALA A 120 -23.94 2.72 -1.55
CA ALA A 120 -22.91 3.60 -2.11
C ALA A 120 -22.43 4.68 -1.14
N ARG A 121 -23.29 5.13 -0.21
CA ARG A 121 -22.92 6.15 0.78
C ARG A 121 -21.92 5.57 1.78
N ARG A 122 -22.20 4.37 2.30
CA ARG A 122 -21.24 3.63 3.15
C ARG A 122 -19.98 3.27 2.37
N GLY A 123 -20.11 2.87 1.11
CA GLY A 123 -18.96 2.62 0.24
C GLY A 123 -18.02 3.81 0.08
N ALA A 124 -18.57 5.03 -0.03
CA ALA A 124 -17.79 6.26 -0.09
C ALA A 124 -17.05 6.57 1.22
N GLU A 125 -17.62 6.21 2.37
CA GLU A 125 -16.95 6.33 3.68
C GLU A 125 -15.79 5.33 3.77
N ILE A 126 -16.00 4.08 3.33
CA ILE A 126 -14.98 3.03 3.28
C ILE A 126 -13.83 3.45 2.36
N PHE A 127 -14.11 3.94 1.14
CA PHE A 127 -13.07 4.41 0.22
C PHE A 127 -12.15 5.48 0.84
N ARG A 128 -12.67 6.31 1.75
CA ARG A 128 -11.90 7.37 2.43
C ARG A 128 -11.13 6.90 3.65
N ARG A 129 -11.29 5.65 4.10
CA ARG A 129 -10.57 5.09 5.23
C ARG A 129 -9.06 5.11 4.99
N ALA A 130 -8.33 5.72 5.92
CA ALA A 130 -6.89 5.90 5.80
C ALA A 130 -6.12 4.57 5.79
N ASP A 131 -6.60 3.56 6.51
CA ASP A 131 -5.99 2.23 6.59
C ASP A 131 -6.03 1.47 5.25
N LEU A 132 -7.02 1.74 4.39
CA LEU A 132 -7.09 1.16 3.04
C LEU A 132 -6.23 1.92 2.02
N GLY A 133 -5.90 3.19 2.29
CA GLY A 133 -5.05 4.01 1.42
C GLY A 133 -5.62 4.31 0.03
N CYS A 134 -6.89 4.02 -0.27
CA CYS A 134 -7.43 4.22 -1.62
C CYS A 134 -7.32 5.68 -2.09
N THR A 135 -7.65 6.63 -1.22
CA THR A 135 -7.53 8.08 -1.49
C THR A 135 -6.10 8.58 -1.55
N ALA A 136 -5.13 7.85 -0.99
CA ALA A 136 -3.72 8.20 -1.12
C ALA A 136 -3.22 7.99 -2.56
N CYS A 137 -3.85 7.08 -3.30
CA CYS A 137 -3.46 6.73 -4.65
C CYS A 137 -4.42 7.23 -5.72
N HIS A 138 -5.73 7.16 -5.49
CA HIS A 138 -6.74 7.40 -6.51
C HIS A 138 -7.45 8.73 -6.34
N THR A 139 -7.70 9.37 -7.47
CA THR A 139 -8.55 10.56 -7.57
C THR A 139 -10.00 10.14 -7.82
N VAL A 140 -10.94 10.83 -7.17
CA VAL A 140 -12.37 10.81 -7.48
C VAL A 140 -12.87 12.26 -7.47
N ASN A 141 -13.41 12.72 -8.60
CA ASN A 141 -13.90 14.08 -8.84
C ASN A 141 -12.90 15.16 -8.40
N GLY A 142 -11.62 14.98 -8.78
CA GLY A 142 -10.54 15.92 -8.46
C GLY A 142 -10.02 15.86 -7.01
N GLN A 143 -10.48 14.91 -6.19
CA GLN A 143 -10.01 14.71 -4.82
C GLN A 143 -9.28 13.38 -4.66
N GLY A 144 -8.11 13.40 -4.01
CA GLY A 144 -7.29 12.22 -3.72
C GLY A 144 -5.90 12.29 -4.35
N GLY A 145 -5.26 11.13 -4.47
CA GLY A 145 -3.91 10.99 -5.02
C GLY A 145 -3.88 10.84 -6.54
N ASN A 146 -2.69 10.99 -7.10
CA ASN A 146 -2.40 10.89 -8.54
C ASN A 146 -1.42 9.73 -8.85
N VAL A 147 -1.41 8.71 -8.00
CA VAL A 147 -0.53 7.55 -8.14
C VAL A 147 -1.23 6.48 -8.98
N GLY A 148 -2.47 6.16 -8.64
CA GLY A 148 -3.34 5.29 -9.41
C GLY A 148 -4.14 6.08 -10.45
N PRO A 149 -4.87 5.39 -11.34
CA PRO A 149 -5.77 6.03 -12.29
C PRO A 149 -6.88 6.82 -11.58
N ASP A 150 -7.35 7.87 -12.24
CA ASP A 150 -8.57 8.58 -11.85
C ASP A 150 -9.78 7.65 -11.98
N LEU A 151 -10.53 7.50 -10.88
CA LEU A 151 -11.69 6.61 -10.78
C LEU A 151 -13.01 7.35 -11.02
N SER A 152 -12.99 8.65 -11.31
CA SER A 152 -14.20 9.48 -11.46
C SER A 152 -15.21 8.93 -12.45
N ALA A 153 -14.74 8.23 -13.50
CA ALA A 153 -15.58 7.61 -14.53
C ALA A 153 -15.60 6.06 -14.47
N LEU A 154 -15.12 5.46 -13.38
CA LEU A 154 -14.91 4.02 -13.27
C LEU A 154 -16.19 3.21 -13.52
N GLY A 155 -17.30 3.61 -12.90
CA GLY A 155 -18.58 2.90 -12.98
C GLY A 155 -19.22 2.92 -14.37
N THR A 156 -18.87 3.90 -15.21
CA THR A 156 -19.25 3.94 -16.63
C THR A 156 -18.26 3.20 -17.53
N ALA A 157 -16.99 3.13 -17.13
CA ALA A 157 -15.93 2.57 -17.96
C ALA A 157 -15.75 1.05 -17.78
N GLN A 158 -16.14 0.49 -16.63
CA GLN A 158 -15.87 -0.90 -16.28
C GLN A 158 -17.10 -1.60 -15.68
N PRO A 159 -17.32 -2.90 -15.99
CA PRO A 159 -18.37 -3.67 -15.35
C PRO A 159 -18.03 -3.95 -13.87
N VAL A 160 -19.07 -4.21 -13.06
CA VAL A 160 -18.93 -4.47 -11.61
C VAL A 160 -17.96 -5.62 -11.33
N ASP A 161 -18.06 -6.70 -12.10
CA ASP A 161 -17.24 -7.91 -11.97
C ASP A 161 -15.75 -7.61 -12.18
N PHE A 162 -15.42 -6.69 -13.09
CA PHE A 162 -14.05 -6.22 -13.29
C PHE A 162 -13.57 -5.43 -12.07
N ILE A 163 -14.39 -4.52 -11.53
CA ILE A 163 -14.04 -3.73 -10.33
C ILE A 163 -13.75 -4.67 -9.14
N ILE A 164 -14.59 -5.69 -8.94
CA ILE A 164 -14.38 -6.71 -7.90
C ILE A 164 -13.04 -7.42 -8.10
N GLY A 165 -12.80 -7.93 -9.31
CA GLY A 165 -11.57 -8.65 -9.65
C GLY A 165 -10.32 -7.79 -9.45
N ALA A 166 -10.34 -6.53 -9.88
CA ALA A 166 -9.21 -5.61 -9.77
C ALA A 166 -8.85 -5.28 -8.31
N ILE A 167 -9.82 -5.29 -7.40
CA ILE A 167 -9.55 -5.05 -5.97
C ILE A 167 -9.06 -6.31 -5.26
N LEU A 168 -9.64 -7.48 -5.59
CA LEU A 168 -9.26 -8.76 -4.99
C LEU A 168 -7.89 -9.25 -5.48
N ASP A 169 -7.61 -9.08 -6.77
CA ASP A 169 -6.35 -9.45 -7.38
C ASP A 169 -5.84 -8.32 -8.29
N PRO A 170 -5.23 -7.26 -7.71
CA PRO A 170 -4.70 -6.16 -8.49
C PRO A 170 -3.54 -6.57 -9.41
N GLN A 171 -2.98 -7.77 -9.25
CA GLN A 171 -1.86 -8.26 -10.05
C GLN A 171 -2.29 -8.88 -11.37
N LYS A 172 -3.54 -9.35 -11.45
CA LYS A 172 -4.04 -10.10 -12.59
C LYS A 172 -4.03 -9.28 -13.88
N GLU A 173 -4.44 -8.01 -13.79
CA GLU A 173 -4.56 -7.11 -14.94
C GLU A 173 -4.02 -5.72 -14.58
N VAL A 174 -2.75 -5.49 -14.91
CA VAL A 174 -2.10 -4.20 -14.64
C VAL A 174 -2.15 -3.33 -15.89
N LYS A 175 -2.80 -2.17 -15.78
CA LYS A 175 -2.84 -1.18 -16.85
C LYS A 175 -1.43 -0.63 -17.11
N GLU A 176 -1.06 -0.53 -18.39
CA GLU A 176 0.20 0.08 -18.81
C GLU A 176 0.37 1.48 -18.20
N GLY A 177 1.58 1.79 -17.72
CA GLY A 177 1.88 3.03 -17.01
C GLY A 177 1.66 2.99 -15.49
N TYR A 178 0.97 1.97 -14.95
CA TYR A 178 0.75 1.78 -13.50
C TYR A 178 1.51 0.59 -12.92
N MET A 179 2.53 0.12 -13.65
CA MET A 179 3.47 -0.89 -13.17
C MET A 179 4.39 -0.28 -12.11
N SER A 180 4.48 -0.95 -10.97
CA SER A 180 5.39 -0.56 -9.91
C SER A 180 6.83 -0.91 -10.30
N VAL A 181 7.78 -0.07 -9.97
CA VAL A 181 9.21 -0.26 -10.18
C VAL A 181 9.87 -0.03 -8.84
N SER A 182 10.69 -0.99 -8.38
CA SER A 182 11.67 -0.73 -7.33
C SER A 182 13.04 -0.51 -7.94
N VAL A 183 13.76 0.46 -7.37
CA VAL A 183 15.12 0.81 -7.76
C VAL A 183 15.95 0.85 -6.49
N VAL A 184 17.01 0.06 -6.50
CA VAL A 184 18.03 0.08 -5.46
C VAL A 184 19.23 0.84 -6.00
N THR A 185 19.69 1.84 -5.25
CA THR A 185 20.90 2.60 -5.57
C THR A 185 22.15 1.94 -4.99
N LYS A 186 23.33 2.35 -5.47
CA LYS A 186 24.62 1.78 -5.05
C LYS A 186 24.95 1.98 -3.58
N ASP A 187 24.38 3.00 -2.95
CA ASP A 187 24.42 3.29 -1.51
C ASP A 187 23.32 2.56 -0.71
N GLY A 188 22.54 1.70 -1.36
CA GLY A 188 21.56 0.83 -0.70
C GLY A 188 20.23 1.49 -0.35
N GLU A 189 19.95 2.70 -0.84
CA GLU A 189 18.60 3.25 -0.78
C GLU A 189 17.67 2.49 -1.73
N GLU A 190 16.43 2.30 -1.32
CA GLU A 190 15.38 1.67 -2.12
C GLU A 190 14.26 2.67 -2.37
N PHE A 191 14.03 2.95 -3.65
CA PHE A 191 12.93 3.73 -4.15
C PHE A 191 11.91 2.79 -4.77
N GLN A 192 10.63 3.00 -4.48
CA GLN A 192 9.56 2.28 -5.16
C GLN A 192 8.45 3.23 -5.55
N GLY A 193 7.97 3.05 -6.78
CA GLY A 193 6.98 3.92 -7.37
C GLY A 193 6.66 3.52 -8.79
N TYR A 194 6.14 4.43 -9.60
CA TYR A 194 5.95 4.19 -11.03
C TYR A 194 6.82 5.15 -11.84
N GLN A 195 7.18 4.71 -13.04
CA GLN A 195 8.01 5.50 -13.95
C GLN A 195 7.19 6.66 -14.52
N VAL A 196 7.66 7.89 -14.28
CA VAL A 196 7.09 9.10 -14.89
C VAL A 196 7.75 9.38 -16.23
N ARG A 197 9.09 9.27 -16.28
CA ARG A 197 9.87 9.51 -17.50
C ARG A 197 11.22 8.81 -17.41
N GLU A 198 11.75 8.38 -18.54
CA GLU A 198 13.09 7.81 -18.64
C GLU A 198 13.84 8.43 -19.82
N THR A 199 15.13 8.70 -19.62
CA THR A 199 16.05 9.20 -20.64
C THR A 199 17.32 8.34 -20.64
N ARG A 200 18.26 8.63 -21.56
CA ARG A 200 19.56 7.95 -21.59
C ARG A 200 20.39 8.13 -20.32
N GLY A 201 20.22 9.22 -19.57
CA GLY A 201 21.01 9.50 -18.36
C GLY A 201 20.24 9.35 -17.04
N GLU A 202 18.91 9.36 -17.09
CA GLU A 202 18.10 9.55 -15.89
C GLU A 202 16.79 8.76 -15.95
N LEU A 203 16.39 8.21 -14.79
CA LEU A 203 15.08 7.66 -14.52
C LEU A 203 14.37 8.56 -13.51
N VAL A 204 13.16 9.01 -13.85
CA VAL A 204 12.28 9.75 -12.95
C VAL A 204 11.16 8.83 -12.48
N LEU A 205 11.12 8.60 -11.18
CA LEU A 205 10.04 7.85 -10.51
C LEU A 205 9.16 8.81 -9.73
N ARG A 206 7.85 8.56 -9.67
CA ARG A 206 7.01 9.12 -8.60
C ARG A 206 7.10 8.17 -7.42
N ASP A 207 7.83 8.55 -6.37
CA ASP A 207 7.81 7.82 -5.11
C ASP A 207 6.45 8.04 -4.43
N VAL A 208 5.77 6.93 -4.16
CA VAL A 208 4.40 6.92 -3.65
C VAL A 208 4.38 7.28 -2.15
N LEU A 209 5.34 6.79 -1.38
CA LEU A 209 5.39 7.02 0.07
C LEU A 209 5.67 8.49 0.40
N GLN A 210 6.51 9.14 -0.42
CA GLN A 210 6.91 10.53 -0.26
C GLN A 210 6.08 11.50 -1.12
N ASN A 211 5.19 10.97 -1.97
CA ASN A 211 4.40 11.71 -2.96
C ASN A 211 5.25 12.72 -3.77
N LYS A 212 6.45 12.32 -4.19
CA LYS A 212 7.40 13.22 -4.86
C LYS A 212 8.03 12.55 -6.06
N GLU A 213 8.46 13.36 -7.03
CA GLU A 213 9.32 12.86 -8.11
C GLU A 213 10.75 12.71 -7.59
N VAL A 214 11.30 11.52 -7.80
CA VAL A 214 12.68 11.17 -7.50
C VAL A 214 13.43 11.02 -8.82
N ARG A 215 14.51 11.78 -8.92
CA ARG A 215 15.38 11.86 -10.09
C ARG A 215 16.63 11.00 -9.85
N LEU A 216 16.69 9.83 -10.46
CA LEU A 216 17.77 8.86 -10.29
C LEU A 216 18.68 8.88 -11.52
N ARG A 217 19.95 9.19 -11.32
CA ARG A 217 20.96 9.03 -12.37
C ARG A 217 21.16 7.54 -12.63
N ARG A 218 21.19 7.11 -13.89
CA ARG A 218 21.35 5.69 -14.21
C ARG A 218 22.62 5.07 -13.62
N GLU A 219 23.69 5.85 -13.54
CA GLU A 219 24.97 5.43 -12.98
C GLU A 219 24.93 5.13 -11.47
N THR A 220 23.96 5.67 -10.73
CA THR A 220 23.78 5.39 -9.30
C THR A 220 22.87 4.20 -9.04
N ILE A 221 22.15 3.72 -10.07
CA ILE A 221 21.28 2.55 -9.97
C ILE A 221 22.12 1.28 -9.91
N LYS A 222 21.92 0.50 -8.86
CA LYS A 222 22.50 -0.83 -8.68
C LYS A 222 21.57 -1.91 -9.26
N GLU A 223 20.28 -1.80 -8.97
CA GLU A 223 19.29 -2.79 -9.35
C GLU A 223 17.96 -2.11 -9.68
N ARG A 224 17.25 -2.64 -10.68
CA ARG A 224 15.90 -2.23 -11.03
C ARG A 224 15.03 -3.47 -11.19
N LYS A 225 13.87 -3.49 -10.55
CA LYS A 225 12.87 -4.55 -10.66
C LYS A 225 11.53 -3.93 -11.00
N GLN A 226 10.83 -4.50 -11.97
CA GLN A 226 9.42 -4.23 -12.17
C GLN A 226 8.62 -5.19 -11.30
N HIS A 227 7.71 -4.62 -10.53
CA HIS A 227 6.65 -5.32 -9.82
C HIS A 227 5.36 -5.08 -10.61
N GLY A 228 4.34 -5.93 -10.47
CA GLY A 228 3.05 -5.73 -11.17
C GLY A 228 2.33 -4.43 -10.75
N SER A 229 1.07 -4.49 -10.35
CA SER A 229 0.33 -3.28 -9.99
C SER A 229 0.93 -2.49 -8.80
N VAL A 230 0.92 -1.17 -8.86
CA VAL A 230 1.20 -0.31 -7.69
C VAL A 230 0.17 -0.51 -6.57
N MET A 231 -1.04 -0.97 -6.90
CA MET A 231 -2.06 -1.29 -5.92
C MET A 231 -1.63 -2.52 -5.09
N PRO A 232 -1.53 -2.39 -3.75
CA PRO A 232 -1.19 -3.49 -2.86
C PRO A 232 -2.21 -4.63 -2.95
N SER A 233 -1.73 -5.86 -2.87
CA SER A 233 -2.60 -7.03 -2.66
C SER A 233 -3.10 -7.09 -1.22
N GLY A 234 -4.25 -7.72 -1.00
CA GLY A 234 -4.82 -7.92 0.35
C GLY A 234 -5.51 -6.71 0.96
N LEU A 235 -5.70 -5.61 0.21
CA LEU A 235 -6.49 -4.46 0.68
C LEU A 235 -7.91 -4.86 1.09
N ALA A 236 -8.54 -5.75 0.31
CA ALA A 236 -9.88 -6.27 0.60
C ALA A 236 -9.94 -7.16 1.86
N ASP A 237 -8.82 -7.72 2.31
CA ASP A 237 -8.79 -8.66 3.43
C ASP A 237 -9.10 -7.99 4.78
N THR A 238 -8.92 -6.67 4.83
CA THR A 238 -9.25 -5.84 6.00
C THR A 238 -10.74 -5.44 6.04
N LEU A 239 -11.51 -5.80 5.01
CA LEU A 239 -12.93 -5.48 4.88
C LEU A 239 -13.80 -6.70 5.20
N THR A 240 -14.89 -6.47 5.91
CA THR A 240 -15.99 -7.43 5.94
C THR A 240 -16.62 -7.55 4.55
N ARG A 241 -17.31 -8.66 4.28
CA ARG A 241 -18.05 -8.86 3.02
C ARG A 241 -19.04 -7.72 2.74
N ALA A 242 -19.70 -7.20 3.78
CA ALA A 242 -20.64 -6.09 3.66
C ALA A 242 -19.94 -4.77 3.31
N GLU A 243 -18.80 -4.48 3.93
CA GLU A 243 -18.00 -3.31 3.60
C GLU A 243 -17.45 -3.40 2.17
N PHE A 244 -16.93 -4.57 1.79
CA PHE A 244 -16.44 -4.76 0.42
C PHE A 244 -17.55 -4.61 -0.61
N ARG A 245 -18.75 -5.14 -0.34
CA ARG A 245 -19.93 -4.97 -1.19
C ARG A 245 -20.28 -3.49 -1.36
N ASP A 246 -20.33 -2.74 -0.26
CA ASP A 246 -20.69 -1.33 -0.26
C ASP A 246 -19.62 -0.47 -0.97
N LEU A 247 -18.33 -0.78 -0.76
CA LEU A 247 -17.21 -0.16 -1.49
C LEU A 247 -17.34 -0.36 -3.00
N VAL A 248 -17.58 -1.60 -3.45
CA VAL A 248 -17.77 -1.90 -4.87
C VAL A 248 -19.01 -1.20 -5.41
N ARG A 249 -20.10 -1.11 -4.63
CA ARG A 249 -21.30 -0.37 -5.03
C ARG A 249 -20.96 1.08 -5.33
N PHE A 250 -20.29 1.77 -4.41
CA PHE A 250 -19.85 3.15 -4.61
C PHE A 250 -19.01 3.31 -5.88
N LEU A 251 -17.98 2.48 -6.05
CA LEU A 251 -17.09 2.53 -7.21
C LEU A 251 -17.83 2.28 -8.53
N SER A 252 -18.82 1.39 -8.53
CA SER A 252 -19.64 1.08 -9.71
C SER A 252 -20.63 2.16 -10.10
N GLU A 253 -20.89 3.13 -9.22
CA GLU A 253 -21.76 4.28 -9.49
C GLU A 253 -20.98 5.52 -9.96
N LEU A 254 -19.65 5.53 -9.83
CA LEU A 254 -18.83 6.65 -10.25
C LEU A 254 -19.00 6.94 -11.76
N GLY A 255 -19.20 8.21 -12.08
CA GLY A 255 -19.40 8.70 -13.45
C GLY A 255 -20.82 8.50 -14.00
N LYS A 256 -21.70 7.78 -13.30
CA LYS A 256 -23.10 7.63 -13.73
C LYS A 256 -23.91 8.87 -13.37
N PRO A 257 -24.88 9.27 -14.21
CA PRO A 257 -25.85 10.30 -13.85
C PRO A 257 -26.58 9.89 -12.56
N ARG A 258 -26.77 10.86 -11.66
CA ARG A 258 -27.57 10.69 -10.45
C ARG A 258 -29.06 10.85 -10.73
#